data_AF-A0A7C7Y3I4-F1
#
_entry.id   AF-A0A7C7Y3I4-F1
#
_cell.length_a   1.000
_cell.length_b   1.000
_cell.length_c   1.000
_cell.angle_alpha   90.00
_cell.angle_beta   90.00
_cell.angle_gamma   90.00
#
_symmetry.space_group_name_H-M   'P 1'
#
loop_
_entity.id
_entity.type
_entity.pdbx_description
1 polymer ?
#
loop_
_entity_poly.entity_id
_entity_poly.type
_entity_poly.pdbx_seq_one_letter_code
_entity_poly.pdbx_strand_id
1 'polypeptide(L)'
;MFFIGLHCPLPELEKRERARGDRQVGEAKRDFTIIHDFPAYDLEVDSTAPLGTNVTEVISAWKARRKPSAFDDMTRERKADSA
;
A
#
# COMPACT_ATOMS: atom_id res chain seq x y z
N MET A 1 -6.89 -2.33 13.01
CA MET A 1 -6.85 -2.05 11.57
C MET A 1 -5.92 -3.07 10.93
N PHE A 2 -6.07 -3.38 9.64
CA PHE A 2 -5.08 -4.17 8.89
C PHE A 2 -4.69 -3.32 7.69
N PHE A 3 -3.43 -2.93 7.62
CA PHE A 3 -2.91 -2.07 6.56
C PHE A 3 -2.26 -2.90 5.47
N ILE A 4 -2.64 -2.62 4.22
CA ILE A 4 -2.06 -3.28 3.05
C ILE A 4 -1.40 -2.20 2.20
N GLY A 5 -0.08 -2.32 2.04
CA GLY A 5 0.69 -1.49 1.12
C GLY A 5 0.58 -2.05 -0.28
N LEU A 6 0.03 -1.29 -1.21
CA LEU A 6 -0.02 -1.69 -2.62
C LEU A 6 1.04 -0.93 -3.41
N HIS A 7 2.11 -1.63 -3.78
CA HIS A 7 3.22 -1.04 -4.50
C HIS A 7 3.06 -1.21 -6.00
N CYS A 8 3.48 -0.19 -6.74
CA CYS A 8 3.53 -0.21 -8.20
C CYS A 8 4.75 0.62 -8.63
N PRO A 9 5.61 0.09 -9.52
CA PRO A 9 6.71 0.87 -10.03
C PRO A 9 6.18 2.05 -10.84
N LEU A 10 6.78 3.23 -10.63
CA LEU A 10 6.36 4.48 -11.27
C LEU A 10 6.17 4.38 -12.80
N PRO A 11 7.06 3.72 -13.58
CA PRO A 11 6.86 3.57 -15.02
C PRO A 11 5.54 2.87 -15.41
N GLU A 12 5.11 1.89 -14.61
CA GLU A 12 3.85 1.17 -14.86
C GLU A 12 2.64 2.03 -14.46
N LEU A 13 2.74 2.81 -13.37
CA LEU A 13 1.70 3.78 -12.99
C LEU A 13 1.47 4.82 -14.09
N GLU A 14 2.53 5.42 -14.63
CA GLU A 14 2.44 6.41 -15.72
C GLU A 14 1.89 5.79 -17.01
N LYS A 15 2.24 4.53 -17.32
CA LYS A 15 1.68 3.80 -18.46
C LYS A 15 0.17 3.59 -18.30
N ARG A 16 -0.28 3.17 -17.11
CA ARG A 16 -1.70 2.94 -16.80
C ARG A 16 -2.49 4.25 -16.78
N GLU A 17 -1.90 5.33 -16.27
CA GLU A 17 -2.49 6.68 -16.31
C GLU A 17 -2.78 7.11 -17.75
N ARG A 18 -1.78 7.03 -18.64
CA ARG A 18 -1.94 7.35 -20.06
C ARG A 18 -3.01 6.48 -20.73
N ALA A 19 -3.12 5.21 -20.36
CA ALA A 19 -4.11 4.29 -20.93
C ALA A 19 -5.55 4.57 -20.49
N ARG A 20 -5.76 5.17 -19.31
CA ARG A 20 -7.11 5.51 -18.83
C ARG A 20 -7.73 6.68 -19.58
N GLY A 21 -6.93 7.68 -19.94
CA GLY A 21 -7.36 8.84 -20.72
C GLY A 21 -8.28 9.83 -20.00
N ASP A 22 -8.73 9.53 -18.78
CA ASP A 22 -9.58 10.38 -17.93
C ASP A 22 -8.81 11.16 -16.85
N ARG A 23 -7.52 10.87 -16.67
CA ARG A 23 -6.62 11.55 -15.72
C ARG A 23 -5.65 12.49 -16.41
N GLN A 24 -5.29 13.58 -15.71
CA GLN A 24 -4.24 14.47 -16.17
C GLN A 24 -2.87 13.77 -16.07
N VAL A 25 -2.08 13.84 -17.14
CA VAL A 25 -0.75 13.22 -17.18
C VAL A 25 0.14 13.82 -16.10
N GLY A 26 0.80 12.96 -15.30
CA GLY A 26 1.72 13.34 -14.23
C GLY A 26 1.11 13.34 -12.82
N GLU A 27 -0.19 13.05 -12.67
CA GLU A 27 -0.80 12.83 -11.36
C GLU A 27 -0.20 11.61 -10.65
N ALA A 28 -0.03 10.51 -11.37
CA ALA A 28 0.54 9.27 -10.86
C ALA A 28 1.93 9.48 -10.22
N LYS A 29 2.76 10.34 -10.83
CA LYS A 29 4.08 10.68 -10.31
C LYS A 29 3.99 11.52 -9.04
N ARG A 30 3.11 12.51 -9.01
CA ARG A 30 2.89 13.35 -7.82
C ARG A 30 2.39 12.50 -6.65
N ASP A 31 1.41 11.65 -6.90
CA ASP A 31 0.87 10.70 -5.94
C ASP A 31 1.98 9.77 -5.42
N PHE A 32 2.77 9.17 -6.32
CA PHE A 32 3.88 8.30 -5.95
C PHE A 32 4.87 8.97 -4.97
N THR A 33 5.18 10.25 -5.16
CA THR A 33 6.12 10.98 -4.29
C THR A 33 5.58 11.34 -2.91
N ILE A 34 4.25 11.30 -2.71
CA ILE A 34 3.60 11.72 -1.45
C ILE A 34 3.24 10.51 -0.57
N ILE A 35 2.87 9.37 -1.15
CA ILE A 35 2.15 8.30 -0.44
C ILE A 35 3.10 7.27 0.24
N HIS A 36 4.41 7.34 0.03
CA HIS A 36 5.37 6.35 0.54
C HIS A 36 5.95 6.65 1.94
N ASP A 37 5.33 7.54 2.72
CA ASP A 37 5.80 7.90 4.07
C ASP A 37 5.07 7.13 5.20
N PHE A 38 4.36 6.05 4.88
CA PHE A 38 3.76 5.20 5.90
C PHE A 38 4.81 4.25 6.50
N PRO A 39 4.95 4.22 7.84
CA PRO A 39 6.06 3.52 8.49
C PRO A 39 5.91 1.99 8.51
N ALA A 40 4.67 1.47 8.43
CA ALA A 40 4.43 0.03 8.54
C ALA A 40 3.13 -0.43 7.86
N TYR A 41 3.18 -1.62 7.27
CA TYR A 41 2.04 -2.35 6.74
C TYR A 41 2.01 -3.77 7.33
N ASP A 42 0.82 -4.35 7.44
CA ASP A 42 0.67 -5.76 7.83
C ASP A 42 0.91 -6.71 6.63
N LEU A 43 0.75 -6.20 5.41
CA LEU A 43 1.01 -6.90 4.16
C LEU A 43 1.43 -5.89 3.09
N GLU A 44 2.45 -6.23 2.29
CA GLU A 44 2.82 -5.50 1.09
C GLU A 44 2.53 -6.35 -0.14
N VAL A 45 1.90 -5.75 -1.16
CA VAL A 45 1.46 -6.42 -2.38
C VAL A 45 1.98 -5.67 -3.59
N ASP A 46 2.51 -6.40 -4.57
CA ASP A 46 2.93 -5.86 -5.85
C ASP A 46 1.78 -5.87 -6.87
N SER A 47 1.31 -4.69 -7.27
CA SER A 47 0.25 -4.52 -8.26
C SER A 47 0.64 -4.84 -9.71
N THR A 48 1.90 -5.24 -9.96
CA THR A 48 2.34 -5.79 -11.24
C THR A 48 2.11 -7.30 -11.34
N ALA A 49 1.94 -7.99 -10.21
CA ALA A 49 1.61 -9.40 -10.19
C ALA A 49 0.18 -9.66 -10.71
N PRO A 50 -0.12 -10.89 -11.18
CA PRO A 50 -1.45 -11.25 -11.63
C PRO A 50 -2.52 -11.01 -10.56
N LEU A 51 -3.68 -10.48 -10.97
CA LEU A 51 -4.78 -10.15 -10.05
C LEU A 51 -5.16 -11.32 -9.12
N GLY A 52 -5.25 -12.53 -9.66
CA GLY A 52 -5.61 -13.72 -8.88
C GLY A 52 -4.61 -14.02 -7.76
N THR A 53 -3.32 -13.79 -8.01
CA THR A 53 -2.26 -13.95 -7.01
C THR A 53 -2.46 -12.95 -5.87
N ASN A 54 -2.59 -11.67 -6.21
CA ASN A 54 -2.77 -10.60 -5.23
C ASN A 54 -4.03 -10.77 -4.39
N VAL A 55 -5.14 -11.17 -5.02
CA VAL A 55 -6.41 -11.44 -4.31
C VAL A 55 -6.24 -12.61 -3.34
N THR A 56 -5.60 -13.69 -3.79
CA THR A 56 -5.36 -14.87 -2.95
C THR A 56 -4.48 -14.53 -1.76
N GLU A 57 -3.42 -13.76 -1.99
CA GLU A 57 -2.48 -13.31 -0.95
C GLU A 57 -3.18 -12.44 0.09
N VAL A 58 -3.94 -11.42 -0.35
CA VAL A 58 -4.70 -10.53 0.55
C VAL A 58 -5.70 -11.32 1.39
N ILE A 59 -6.47 -12.23 0.79
CA ILE A 59 -7.46 -13.04 1.52
C ILE A 59 -6.76 -13.95 2.54
N SER A 60 -5.64 -14.56 2.16
CA SER A 60 -4.90 -15.49 3.01
C SER A 60 -4.26 -14.78 4.19
N ALA A 61 -3.59 -13.65 3.94
CA ALA A 61 -3.00 -12.81 4.97
C ALA A 61 -4.06 -12.26 5.93
N TRP A 62 -5.20 -11.79 5.40
CA TRP A 62 -6.32 -11.37 6.23
C TRP A 62 -6.82 -12.49 7.14
N LYS A 63 -6.99 -13.72 6.63
CA LYS A 63 -7.41 -14.86 7.46
C LYS A 63 -6.37 -15.23 8.52
N ALA A 64 -5.09 -15.09 8.22
CA ALA A 64 -3.98 -15.45 9.10
C ALA A 64 -3.55 -14.33 10.07
N ARG A 65 -4.15 -13.13 9.98
CA ARG A 65 -3.72 -11.94 10.70
C ARG A 65 -3.62 -12.15 12.22
N ARG A 66 -2.57 -11.61 12.82
CA ARG A 66 -2.28 -11.68 14.26
C ARG A 66 -2.15 -10.28 14.85
N LYS A 67 -2.12 -10.24 16.18
CA LYS A 67 -1.83 -9.04 16.95
C LYS A 67 -0.39 -9.13 17.51
N PRO A 68 0.33 -8.00 17.65
CA PRO A 68 -0.08 -6.67 17.23
C PRO A 68 -0.09 -6.53 15.70
N SER A 69 -0.96 -5.64 15.22
CA SER A 69 -1.00 -5.18 13.82
C SER A 69 -0.15 -3.93 13.65
N ALA A 70 0.23 -3.59 12.43
CA ALA A 70 0.98 -2.37 12.11
C ALA A 70 0.35 -1.13 12.77
N PHE A 71 -0.98 -1.03 12.76
CA PHE A 71 -1.70 0.06 13.45
C PHE A 71 -1.51 0.07 14.98
N ASP A 72 -1.45 -1.10 15.62
CA ASP A 72 -1.23 -1.17 17.07
C ASP A 72 0.19 -0.71 17.41
N ASP A 73 1.16 -1.07 16.59
CA ASP A 73 2.57 -0.66 16.77
C ASP A 73 2.72 0.85 16.57
N MET A 74 2.15 1.42 15.49
CA MET A 74 2.10 2.87 15.27
C MET A 74 1.44 3.63 16.44
N THR A 75 0.40 3.05 17.04
CA THR A 75 -0.29 3.67 18.19
C THR A 75 0.58 3.63 19.45
N ARG A 76 1.42 2.60 19.61
CA ARG A 76 2.35 2.48 20.74
C ARG A 76 3.51 3.47 20.61
N GLU A 77 4.09 3.60 19.43
CA GLU A 77 5.18 4.54 19.14
C GLU A 77 4.75 5.99 19.41
N ARG A 78 3.59 6.41 18.90
CA ARG A 78 3.03 7.75 19.18
C ARG A 78 2.80 8.04 20.66
N LYS A 79 2.45 7.03 21.45
CA LYS A 79 2.28 7.18 22.90
C LYS A 79 3.62 7.33 23.62
N ALA A 80 4.68 6.68 23.12
CA ALA A 80 6.03 6.79 23.66
C ALA A 80 6.65 8.17 23.37
N ASP A 81 6.39 8.75 22.19
CA ASP A 81 6.90 10.08 21.82
C ASP A 81 6.18 11.24 22.54
N SER A 82 5.05 10.98 23.18
CA SER A 82 4.24 11.98 23.89
C SER A 82 4.39 11.93 25.42
N ALA A 83 5.31 11.10 25.94
CA ALA A 83 5.54 10.86 27.37
C ALA A 83 6.95 11.33 27.79
#